data_AF-A0A962NM65-F1
#
_entry.id   AF-A0A962NM65-F1
#
_cell.length_a   1.000
_cell.length_b   1.000
_cell.length_c   1.000
_cell.angle_alpha   90.00
_cell.angle_beta   90.00
_cell.angle_gamma   90.00
#
_symmetry.space_group_name_H-M   'P 1'
#
loop_
_entity.id
_entity.type
_entity.pdbx_description
1 polymer ?
#
loop_
_entity_poly.entity_id
_entity_poly.type
_entity_poly.pdbx_seq_one_letter_code
_entity_poly.pdbx_strand_id
1 'polypeptide(L)'
;REMLENHEEIDHERTLIVNFNEFGASSLNFFVYTFTRTTNWVEFHGVKERVLLAILDIIEQHGAQCAFPTQTLHIARDQEPPEMEP
;
A
#
# COMPACT_ATOMS: atom_id res chain seq x y z
N ARG A 1 -2.22 12.55 4.49
CA ARG A 1 -2.00 13.14 5.83
C ARG A 1 -3.24 13.87 6.28
N GLU A 2 -3.68 14.88 5.54
CA GLU A 2 -4.90 15.67 5.81
C GLU A 2 -6.13 14.84 6.17
N MET A 3 -6.39 13.73 5.47
CA MET A 3 -7.49 12.82 5.79
C MET A 3 -7.49 12.37 7.27
N LEU A 4 -6.33 12.03 7.85
CA LEU A 4 -6.21 11.61 9.24
C LEU A 4 -6.27 12.77 10.23
N GLU A 5 -5.80 13.96 9.83
CA GLU A 5 -5.86 15.17 10.65
C GLU A 5 -7.30 15.67 10.82
N ASN A 6 -8.18 15.37 9.85
CA ASN A 6 -9.60 15.70 9.88
C ASN A 6 -10.50 14.53 10.32
N HIS A 7 -9.93 13.37 10.68
CA HIS A 7 -10.71 12.18 11.04
C HIS A 7 -11.13 12.22 12.52
N GLU A 8 -12.43 12.35 12.80
CA GLU A 8 -12.95 12.57 14.17
C GLU A 8 -12.60 11.47 15.18
N GLU A 9 -12.42 10.23 14.74
CA GLU A 9 -12.10 9.10 15.61
C GLU A 9 -10.59 8.92 15.88
N ILE A 10 -9.75 9.76 15.28
CA ILE A 10 -8.31 9.82 15.51
C ILE A 10 -8.01 10.78 16.67
N ASP A 11 -7.06 10.38 17.51
CA ASP A 11 -6.56 11.20 18.62
C ASP A 11 -5.44 12.11 18.11
N HIS A 12 -5.76 13.39 17.91
CA HIS A 12 -4.84 14.39 17.38
C HIS A 12 -3.87 14.96 18.43
N GLU A 13 -4.06 14.65 19.72
CA GLU A 13 -3.08 14.99 20.76
C GLU A 13 -1.90 14.00 20.78
N ARG A 14 -2.03 12.88 20.06
CA ARG A 14 -1.00 11.85 19.93
C ARG A 14 -0.23 11.97 18.62
N THR A 15 0.90 11.28 18.58
CA THR A 15 1.79 11.27 17.41
C THR A 15 1.06 10.80 16.15
N LEU A 16 1.11 11.63 15.10
CA LEU A 16 0.62 11.32 13.76
C LEU A 16 1.76 11.43 12.75
N ILE A 17 2.12 10.31 12.14
CA ILE A 17 3.20 10.21 11.15
C ILE A 17 2.62 9.63 9.86
N VAL A 18 2.86 10.34 8.76
CA VAL A 18 2.55 9.89 7.40
C VAL A 18 3.71 10.32 6.51
N ASN A 19 4.49 9.36 6.02
CA ASN A 19 5.71 9.60 5.27
C ASN A 19 5.93 8.49 4.23
N PHE A 20 6.55 8.84 3.10
CA PHE A 20 7.21 7.82 2.27
C PHE A 20 8.39 7.25 3.07
N ASN A 21 8.44 5.93 3.21
CA ASN A 21 9.31 5.26 4.16
C ASN A 21 10.46 4.54 3.46
N GLU A 22 10.17 3.78 2.40
CA GLU A 22 11.17 2.97 1.72
C GLU A 22 10.74 2.55 0.32
N PHE A 23 11.74 2.16 -0.48
CA PHE A 23 11.55 1.37 -1.69
C PHE A 23 11.50 -0.11 -1.32
N GLY A 24 10.33 -0.73 -1.48
CA GLY A 24 10.16 -2.18 -1.33
C GLY A 24 10.59 -2.94 -2.59
N ALA A 25 10.65 -4.28 -2.50
CA ALA A 25 11.09 -5.13 -3.62
C ALA A 25 10.27 -4.95 -4.91
N SER A 26 8.99 -4.60 -4.78
CA SER A 26 8.08 -4.30 -5.90
C SER A 26 7.04 -3.23 -5.53
N SER A 27 7.38 -2.32 -4.60
CA SER A 27 6.45 -1.33 -4.04
C SER A 27 7.15 -0.04 -3.60
N LEU A 28 6.37 1.03 -3.47
CA LEU A 28 6.74 2.25 -2.76
C LEU A 28 5.97 2.29 -1.45
N ASN A 29 6.67 2.17 -0.32
CA ASN A 29 6.02 1.99 0.98
C ASN A 29 5.82 3.32 1.68
N PHE A 30 4.57 3.59 2.07
CA PHE A 30 4.23 4.69 2.97
C PHE A 30 4.05 4.14 4.39
N PHE A 31 4.66 4.82 5.36
CA PHE A 31 4.43 4.55 6.77
C PHE A 31 3.33 5.46 7.31
N VAL A 32 2.30 4.85 7.90
CA VAL A 32 1.16 5.53 8.52
C VAL A 32 1.07 5.07 9.98
N TYR A 33 1.22 6.02 10.91
CA TYR A 33 1.18 5.77 12.35
C TYR A 33 0.33 6.83 13.04
N THR A 34 -0.69 6.37 13.77
CA THR A 34 -1.67 7.23 14.44
C THR A 34 -2.38 6.44 15.54
N PHE A 35 -3.15 7.12 16.39
CA PHE A 35 -3.89 6.55 17.51
C PHE A 35 -5.38 6.83 17.37
N THR A 36 -6.21 5.87 17.74
CA THR A 36 -7.66 6.07 17.86
C THR A 36 -8.00 6.66 19.23
N ARG A 37 -9.10 7.40 19.33
CA ARG A 37 -9.63 7.87 20.63
C ARG A 37 -10.18 6.75 21.49
N THR A 38 -10.69 5.69 20.85
CA THR A 38 -11.21 4.51 21.53
C THR A 38 -10.11 3.50 21.84
N THR A 39 -10.28 2.78 22.95
CA THR A 39 -9.52 1.58 23.31
C THR A 39 -10.37 0.31 23.21
N ASN A 40 -11.65 0.45 22.86
CA ASN A 40 -12.53 -0.69 22.60
C ASN A 40 -12.06 -1.42 21.33
N TRP A 41 -11.85 -2.72 21.44
CA TRP A 41 -11.25 -3.50 20.37
C TRP A 41 -12.10 -3.58 19.09
N VAL A 42 -13.42 -3.71 19.24
CA VAL A 42 -14.37 -3.79 18.12
C VAL A 42 -14.43 -2.44 17.40
N GLU A 43 -14.56 -1.35 18.15
CA GLU A 43 -14.58 0.00 17.58
C GLU A 43 -13.26 0.34 16.90
N PHE A 44 -12.12 0.04 17.55
CA PHE A 44 -10.79 0.22 16.99
C PHE A 44 -10.65 -0.44 15.61
N HIS A 45 -11.08 -1.70 15.49
CA HIS A 45 -11.02 -2.42 14.21
C HIS A 45 -11.93 -1.79 13.15
N GLY A 46 -13.10 -1.26 13.55
CA GLY A 46 -13.97 -0.50 12.65
C GLY A 46 -13.33 0.81 12.16
N VAL A 47 -12.69 1.58 13.06
CA VAL A 47 -11.96 2.80 12.68
C VAL A 47 -10.79 2.47 11.75
N LYS A 48 -10.03 1.43 12.08
CA LYS A 48 -8.89 0.97 11.27
C LYS A 48 -9.32 0.61 9.85
N GLU A 49 -10.42 -0.11 9.70
CA GLU A 49 -10.97 -0.46 8.39
C GLU A 49 -11.33 0.79 7.58
N ARG A 50 -12.10 1.72 8.17
CA ARG A 50 -12.48 2.99 7.51
C ARG A 50 -11.26 3.78 7.05
N VAL A 51 -10.24 3.88 7.90
CA VAL A 51 -8.99 4.57 7.57
C VAL A 51 -8.27 3.89 6.40
N LEU A 52 -8.16 2.56 6.41
CA LEU A 52 -7.47 1.82 5.35
C LEU A 52 -8.21 1.92 4.00
N LEU A 53 -9.55 1.85 4.02
CA LEU A 53 -10.36 2.04 2.82
C LEU A 53 -10.26 3.48 2.29
N ALA A 54 -10.30 4.49 3.16
CA ALA A 54 -10.10 5.87 2.74
C ALA A 54 -8.70 6.12 2.15
N ILE A 55 -7.67 5.44 2.66
CA ILE A 55 -6.33 5.49 2.05
C ILE A 55 -6.35 4.87 0.65
N LEU A 56 -7.01 3.72 0.47
CA LEU A 56 -7.15 3.07 -0.84
C LEU A 56 -7.86 4.00 -1.84
N ASP A 57 -8.98 4.61 -1.44
CA ASP A 57 -9.72 5.55 -2.28
C ASP A 57 -8.84 6.74 -2.70
N ILE A 58 -8.04 7.30 -1.79
CA ILE A 58 -7.10 8.39 -2.09
C ILE A 58 -6.05 7.95 -3.12
N ILE A 59 -5.51 6.74 -2.99
CA ILE A 59 -4.53 6.18 -3.93
C ILE A 59 -5.15 6.09 -5.33
N GLU A 60 -6.36 5.53 -5.43
CA GLU A 60 -7.08 5.37 -6.69
C GLU A 60 -7.45 6.71 -7.34
N GLN A 61 -7.90 7.69 -6.55
CA GLN A 61 -8.23 9.04 -7.03
C GLN A 61 -7.04 9.76 -7.68
N HIS A 62 -5.81 9.42 -7.29
CA HIS A 62 -4.59 9.98 -7.87
C HIS A 62 -4.03 9.13 -9.02
N GLY A 63 -4.77 8.11 -9.48
CA GLY A 63 -4.35 7.23 -10.57
C GLY A 63 -3.25 6.24 -10.21
N ALA A 64 -2.98 6.07 -8.92
CA ALA A 64 -2.08 5.04 -8.40
C ALA A 64 -2.87 3.78 -8.03
N GLN A 65 -2.15 2.71 -7.69
CA GLN A 65 -2.74 1.45 -7.26
C GLN A 65 -1.92 0.82 -6.13
N CYS A 66 -2.56 0.00 -5.30
CA CYS A 66 -1.84 -0.85 -4.35
C CYS A 66 -0.92 -1.81 -5.11
N ALA A 67 0.34 -1.88 -4.67
CA ALA A 67 1.33 -2.75 -5.27
C ALA A 67 1.12 -4.21 -4.84
N PHE A 68 1.11 -5.12 -5.81
CA PHE A 68 1.23 -6.55 -5.58
C PHE A 68 2.66 -7.00 -5.92
N PRO A 69 3.15 -8.10 -5.30
CA PRO A 69 4.43 -8.67 -5.68
C PRO A 69 4.55 -8.85 -7.19
N THR A 70 5.55 -8.22 -7.79
CA THR A 70 5.75 -8.23 -9.25
C THR A 70 7.12 -8.78 -9.58
N GLN A 71 7.21 -9.51 -10.70
CA GLN A 71 8.46 -10.06 -11.23
C GLN A 71 8.53 -9.86 -12.74
N THR A 72 9.74 -9.62 -13.24
CA THR A 72 10.02 -9.64 -14.68
C THR A 72 10.59 -11.00 -15.04
N LEU A 73 9.87 -11.77 -15.87
CA LEU A 73 10.32 -13.09 -16.33
C LEU A 73 11.07 -12.96 -17.67
N HIS A 74 12.34 -13.35 -17.68
CA HIS A 74 13.13 -13.48 -18.90
C HIS A 74 12.99 -14.90 -19.45
N ILE A 75 12.26 -15.06 -20.56
CA ILE A 75 12.06 -16.35 -21.22
C ILE A 75 13.13 -16.52 -22.30
N ALA A 76 14.07 -17.44 -22.09
CA ALA A 76 14.96 -17.89 -23.15
C ALA A 76 14.18 -18.75 -24.14
N ARG A 77 14.34 -18.49 -25.44
CA ARG A 77 13.90 -19.44 -26.47
C ARG A 77 15.03 -20.45 -26.65
N ASP A 78 14.73 -21.73 -26.50
CA ASP A 78 15.67 -22.78 -26.88
C ASP A 78 16.05 -22.60 -28.36
N GLN A 79 17.33 -22.82 -28.68
CA GLN A 79 17.81 -22.76 -30.05
C GLN A 79 17.06 -23.81 -30.88
N GLU A 80 16.46 -23.37 -32.00
CA GLU A 80 15.95 -24.30 -33.01
C GLU A 80 17.09 -25.26 -33.40
N PRO A 81 16.86 -26.58 -33.39
CA PRO A 81 17.89 -27.54 -33.79
C PRO A 81 18.33 -27.20 -35.22
N PRO A 82 19.64 -27.27 -35.53
CA PRO A 82 20.15 -26.91 -36.83
C PRO A 82 19.42 -27.71 -37.91
N GLU A 83 18.89 -27.02 -38.92
CA GLU A 83 18.35 -27.65 -40.13
C GLU A 83 19.44 -28.54 -40.73
N MET A 84 19.22 -29.86 -40.73
CA MET A 84 20.08 -30.77 -41.47
C MET A 84 19.77 -30.58 -42.95
N GLU A 85 20.63 -29.83 -43.65
CA GLU A 85 20.56 -29.76 -45.11
C GLU A 85 20.76 -31.15 -45.74
N PRO A 86 20.00 -31.48 -46.80
CA PRO A 86 19.94 -32.82 -47.41
C PRO A 86 21.22 -33.25 -48.14
#